data_AF-A0A5C7LF51-F1
#
_entry.id   AF-A0A5C7LF51-F1
#
_cell.length_a   1.000
_cell.length_b   1.000
_cell.length_c   1.000
_cell.angle_alpha   90.00
_cell.angle_beta   90.00
_cell.angle_gamma   90.00
#
_symmetry.space_group_name_H-M   'P 1'
#
loop_
_entity.id
_entity.type
_entity.pdbx_description
1 polymer ?
#
loop_
_entity_poly.entity_id
_entity_poly.type
_entity_poly.pdbx_seq_one_letter_code
_entity_poly.pdbx_strand_id
1 'polypeptide(L)'
;MPNCQRCDKPFIPNHKKQLFCGVVCRAAFCSKRWADANKKTCIHCGAPCKHSSEMCKKCQTGYTVSRLKTVGDCKDSSEIRNFNRSWNKGIVSLPCQVCGYSLYTELAHIKPIHSFPKEALLIEVNDPSNILVLCKNHHWEQEHGFLPLDKIPKR
;
A
#
# COMPACT_ATOMS: atom_id res chain seq x y z
N MET A 1 -48.05 -5.98 5.81
CA MET A 1 -47.15 -6.68 4.86
C MET A 1 -45.72 -6.45 5.30
N PRO A 2 -44.86 -7.48 5.34
CA PRO A 2 -43.45 -7.28 5.68
C PRO A 2 -42.70 -6.55 4.55
N ASN A 3 -41.68 -5.79 4.94
CA ASN A 3 -40.75 -5.16 4.00
C ASN A 3 -39.51 -6.03 3.80
N CYS A 4 -38.99 -6.05 2.58
CA CYS A 4 -37.77 -6.78 2.26
C CYS A 4 -36.55 -6.12 2.92
N GLN A 5 -35.76 -6.89 3.69
CA GLN A 5 -34.58 -6.38 4.40
C GLN A 5 -33.45 -5.80 3.51
N ARG A 6 -33.54 -5.94 2.18
CA ARG A 6 -32.57 -5.36 1.24
C ARG A 6 -33.07 -4.09 0.56
N CYS A 7 -34.31 -4.10 0.06
CA CYS A 7 -34.83 -3.06 -0.82
C CYS A 7 -36.01 -2.29 -0.25
N ASP A 8 -36.42 -2.63 0.97
CA ASP A 8 -37.52 -2.02 1.75
C ASP A 8 -38.89 -2.06 1.08
N LYS A 9 -39.00 -2.68 -0.10
CA LYS A 9 -40.27 -2.86 -0.81
C LYS A 9 -41.16 -3.84 -0.03
N PRO A 10 -42.46 -3.53 0.11
CA PRO A 10 -43.42 -4.47 0.65
C PRO A 10 -43.56 -5.67 -0.29
N PHE A 11 -43.72 -6.87 0.28
CA PHE A 11 -43.95 -8.09 -0.50
C PHE A 11 -44.87 -9.06 0.25
N ILE A 12 -45.44 -10.02 -0.49
CA ILE A 12 -46.24 -11.10 0.06
C ILE A 12 -45.31 -12.29 0.33
N PRO A 13 -45.08 -12.68 1.60
CA PRO A 13 -44.21 -13.81 1.93
C PRO A 13 -44.90 -15.15 1.66
N ASN A 14 -44.16 -16.14 1.15
CA ASN A 14 -44.63 -17.51 0.99
C ASN A 14 -44.64 -18.28 2.33
N HIS A 15 -43.86 -17.84 3.31
CA HIS A 15 -43.81 -18.43 4.66
C HIS A 15 -43.45 -17.37 5.70
N LYS A 16 -43.86 -17.59 6.96
CA LYS A 16 -43.74 -16.61 8.07
C LYS A 16 -42.31 -16.09 8.32
N LYS A 17 -41.27 -16.87 7.96
CA LYS A 17 -39.85 -16.52 8.16
C LYS A 17 -39.20 -15.87 6.93
N GLN A 18 -39.94 -15.60 5.85
CA GLN A 18 -39.35 -15.02 4.65
C GLN A 18 -39.03 -13.55 4.88
N LEU A 19 -37.75 -13.18 4.73
CA LEU A 19 -37.24 -11.82 4.97
C LEU A 19 -37.00 -11.01 3.69
N PHE A 20 -37.00 -11.68 2.53
CA PHE A 20 -36.59 -11.11 1.25
C PHE A 20 -37.66 -11.28 0.18
N CYS A 21 -37.74 -10.28 -0.69
CA CYS A 21 -38.63 -10.24 -1.85
C CYS A 21 -38.43 -11.43 -2.82
N GLY A 22 -37.23 -12.01 -2.85
CA GLY A 22 -36.85 -13.08 -3.76
C GLY A 22 -35.38 -13.46 -3.63
N VAL A 23 -34.95 -14.43 -4.42
CA VAL A 23 -33.57 -14.99 -4.38
C VAL A 23 -32.49 -13.94 -4.67
N VAL A 24 -32.76 -13.01 -5.57
CA VAL A 24 -31.85 -11.90 -5.90
C VAL A 24 -31.70 -10.95 -4.71
N CYS A 25 -32.81 -10.63 -4.04
CA CYS A 25 -32.81 -9.81 -2.82
C CYS A 25 -31.95 -10.48 -1.73
N ARG A 26 -32.15 -11.78 -1.51
CA ARG A 26 -31.39 -12.57 -0.53
C ARG A 26 -29.89 -12.63 -0.87
N ALA A 27 -29.55 -13.03 -2.09
CA ALA A 27 -28.16 -13.23 -2.52
C ALA A 27 -27.33 -11.96 -2.32
N ALA A 28 -27.81 -10.81 -2.81
CA ALA A 28 -27.06 -9.57 -2.67
C ALA A 28 -26.96 -9.08 -1.21
N PHE A 29 -27.97 -9.32 -0.38
CA PHE A 29 -27.88 -9.01 1.05
C PHE A 29 -26.79 -9.85 1.73
N CYS A 30 -26.79 -11.17 1.49
CA CYS A 30 -25.78 -12.07 2.01
C CYS A 30 -24.38 -11.72 1.50
N SER A 31 -24.21 -11.47 0.21
CA SER A 31 -22.91 -11.09 -0.38
C SER A 31 -22.38 -9.77 0.17
N LYS A 32 -23.26 -8.75 0.34
CA LYS A 32 -22.86 -7.47 0.93
C LYS A 32 -22.42 -7.65 2.38
N ARG A 33 -23.22 -8.36 3.19
CA ARG A 33 -22.89 -8.64 4.59
C ARG A 33 -21.57 -9.39 4.73
N TRP A 34 -21.33 -10.40 3.89
CA TRP A 34 -20.04 -11.11 3.87
C TRP A 34 -18.89 -10.19 3.46
N ALA A 35 -19.07 -9.36 2.43
CA ALA A 35 -18.04 -8.43 1.97
C ALA A 35 -17.71 -7.37 3.04
N ASP A 36 -18.69 -6.91 3.82
CA ASP A 36 -18.50 -5.99 4.93
C ASP A 36 -17.75 -6.64 6.10
N ALA A 37 -18.05 -7.90 6.41
CA ALA A 37 -17.36 -8.68 7.45
C ALA A 37 -15.91 -9.04 7.08
N ASN A 38 -15.60 -9.17 5.78
CA ASN A 38 -14.29 -9.58 5.27
C ASN A 38 -13.52 -8.42 4.64
N LYS A 39 -13.74 -7.18 5.11
CA LYS A 39 -12.94 -6.04 4.68
C LYS A 39 -11.50 -6.22 5.14
N LYS A 40 -10.57 -6.06 4.21
CA LYS A 40 -9.13 -5.98 4.49
C LYS A 40 -8.74 -4.54 4.76
N THR A 41 -7.62 -4.33 5.43
CA THR A 41 -6.99 -3.01 5.57
C THR A 41 -5.95 -2.79 4.47
N CYS A 42 -5.82 -1.56 4.01
CA CYS A 42 -4.84 -1.19 3.00
C CYS A 42 -3.42 -1.29 3.57
N ILE A 43 -2.54 -2.00 2.87
CA ILE A 43 -1.12 -2.15 3.25
C ILE A 43 -0.36 -0.81 3.35
N HIS A 44 -0.82 0.25 2.65
CA HIS A 44 -0.14 1.55 2.60
C HIS A 44 -0.72 2.61 3.53
N CYS A 45 -2.02 2.57 3.82
CA CYS A 45 -2.69 3.64 4.56
C CYS A 45 -3.64 3.16 5.65
N GLY A 46 -3.79 1.84 5.85
CA GLY A 46 -4.71 1.25 6.81
C GLY A 46 -6.20 1.39 6.47
N ALA A 47 -6.55 2.17 5.44
CA ALA A 47 -7.94 2.38 5.05
C ALA A 47 -8.62 1.06 4.61
N PRO A 48 -9.95 0.91 4.81
CA PRO A 48 -10.67 -0.30 4.42
C PRO A 48 -10.66 -0.52 2.90
N CYS A 49 -10.36 -1.75 2.51
CA CYS A 49 -10.29 -2.23 1.14
C CYS A 49 -11.44 -3.20 0.83
N LYS A 50 -11.67 -3.42 -0.46
CA LYS A 50 -12.46 -4.58 -0.91
C LYS A 50 -11.77 -5.86 -0.44
N HIS A 51 -12.53 -6.91 -0.13
CA HIS A 51 -11.98 -8.21 0.29
C HIS A 51 -10.93 -8.77 -0.68
N SER A 52 -11.08 -8.49 -1.98
CA SER A 52 -10.18 -8.92 -3.05
C SER A 52 -8.96 -8.02 -3.27
N SER A 53 -8.89 -6.87 -2.60
CA SER A 53 -7.82 -5.88 -2.82
C SER A 53 -6.98 -5.70 -1.56
N GLU A 54 -5.68 -5.68 -1.74
CA GLU A 54 -4.72 -5.32 -0.70
C GLU A 54 -4.58 -3.79 -0.54
N MET A 55 -5.11 -3.03 -1.51
CA MET A 55 -5.01 -1.57 -1.58
C MET A 55 -6.37 -0.86 -1.70
N CYS A 56 -6.49 0.32 -1.09
CA CYS A 56 -7.72 1.11 -1.17
C CYS A 56 -7.81 1.79 -2.55
N LYS A 57 -9.01 2.14 -3.01
CA LYS A 57 -9.22 2.73 -4.34
C LYS A 57 -8.36 3.98 -4.58
N LYS A 58 -8.19 4.84 -3.55
CA LYS A 58 -7.35 6.04 -3.62
C LYS A 58 -5.88 5.70 -3.84
N CYS A 59 -5.36 4.77 -3.04
CA CYS A 59 -4.00 4.27 -3.20
C CYS A 59 -3.85 3.61 -4.57
N GLN A 60 -4.81 2.80 -5.02
CA GLN A 60 -4.76 2.11 -6.30
C GLN A 60 -4.62 3.09 -7.49
N THR A 61 -5.47 4.11 -7.59
CA THR A 61 -5.44 5.03 -8.74
C THR A 61 -4.19 5.92 -8.78
N GLY A 62 -3.75 6.45 -7.63
CA GLY A 62 -2.54 7.28 -7.58
C GLY A 62 -1.25 6.49 -7.76
N TYR A 63 -1.23 5.24 -7.30
CA TYR A 63 -0.08 4.35 -7.33
C TYR A 63 0.22 3.78 -8.71
N THR A 64 -0.81 3.45 -9.51
CA THR A 64 -0.60 2.88 -10.86
C THR A 64 0.05 3.88 -11.81
N VAL A 65 -0.39 5.14 -11.83
CA VAL A 65 0.20 6.16 -12.73
C VAL A 65 1.63 6.52 -12.30
N SER A 66 1.86 6.66 -10.99
CA SER A 66 3.19 7.03 -10.48
C SER A 66 4.23 5.91 -10.62
N ARG A 67 3.81 4.63 -10.65
CA ARG A 67 4.75 3.48 -10.79
C ARG A 67 5.20 3.22 -12.22
N LEU A 68 4.37 3.61 -13.19
CA LEU A 68 4.70 3.56 -14.61
C LEU A 68 5.58 4.73 -15.05
N LYS A 69 5.76 5.72 -14.18
CA LYS A 69 6.70 6.82 -14.39
C LYS A 69 8.12 6.27 -14.43
N THR A 70 8.93 6.77 -15.35
CA THR A 70 10.35 6.43 -15.45
C THR A 70 11.21 7.40 -14.63
N VAL A 71 12.48 7.06 -14.43
CA VAL A 71 13.47 7.97 -13.84
C VAL A 71 13.59 9.26 -14.65
N GLY A 72 13.56 9.15 -15.99
CA GLY A 72 13.67 10.28 -16.91
C GLY A 72 12.48 11.23 -16.88
N ASP A 73 11.30 10.75 -16.50
CA ASP A 73 10.09 11.58 -16.35
C ASP A 73 10.10 12.40 -15.04
N CYS A 74 11.02 12.09 -14.11
CA CYS A 74 11.13 12.79 -12.83
C CYS A 74 11.93 14.09 -12.98
N LYS A 75 11.51 15.13 -12.25
CA LYS A 75 12.20 16.43 -12.23
C LYS A 75 13.61 16.31 -11.65
N ASP A 76 13.71 15.58 -10.54
CA ASP A 76 14.95 15.39 -9.79
C ASP A 76 14.87 14.14 -8.89
N SER A 77 15.97 13.84 -8.21
CA SER A 77 16.05 12.74 -7.25
C SER A 77 15.17 12.94 -6.01
N SER A 78 14.77 14.18 -5.67
CA SER A 78 13.87 14.46 -4.56
C SER A 78 12.45 13.98 -4.86
N GLU A 79 11.99 14.11 -6.11
CA GLU A 79 10.72 13.56 -6.56
C GLU A 79 10.70 12.02 -6.42
N ILE A 80 11.78 11.35 -6.83
CA ILE A 80 11.93 9.90 -6.71
C ILE A 80 11.89 9.46 -5.23
N ARG A 81 12.62 10.18 -4.36
CA ARG A 81 12.62 9.96 -2.90
C ARG A 81 11.25 10.22 -2.27
N ASN A 82 10.48 11.19 -2.76
CA ASN A 82 9.10 11.44 -2.31
C ASN A 82 8.18 10.26 -2.66
N PHE A 83 8.28 9.74 -3.89
CA PHE A 83 7.54 8.53 -4.27
C PHE A 83 7.93 7.33 -3.43
N ASN A 84 9.24 7.15 -3.16
CA ASN A 84 9.74 6.10 -2.28
C ASN A 84 9.04 6.14 -0.91
N ARG A 85 9.05 7.30 -0.22
CA ARG A 85 8.36 7.46 1.07
C ARG A 85 6.86 7.20 1.01
N SER A 86 6.21 7.62 -0.07
CA SER A 86 4.78 7.44 -0.26
C SER A 86 4.40 5.96 -0.46
N TRP A 87 5.23 5.20 -1.18
CA TRP A 87 4.98 3.79 -1.47
C TRP A 87 5.45 2.88 -0.35
N ASN A 88 6.54 3.22 0.33
CA ASN A 88 7.16 2.38 1.36
C ASN A 88 6.78 2.82 2.79
N LYS A 89 5.53 3.26 3.00
CA LYS A 89 5.04 3.73 4.31
C LYS A 89 5.15 2.70 5.43
N GLY A 90 4.96 1.41 5.14
CA GLY A 90 5.15 0.36 6.15
C GLY A 90 6.61 0.19 6.57
N ILE A 91 7.54 0.56 5.69
CA ILE A 91 8.99 0.44 5.90
C ILE A 91 9.55 1.72 6.54
N VAL A 92 9.02 2.89 6.17
CA VAL A 92 9.46 4.19 6.72
C VAL A 92 9.30 4.31 8.22
N SER A 93 8.35 3.56 8.81
CA SER A 93 8.11 3.54 10.26
C SER A 93 9.05 2.61 11.02
N LEU A 94 9.93 1.88 10.34
CA LEU A 94 10.85 0.96 10.99
C LEU A 94 12.04 1.69 11.61
N PRO A 95 12.64 1.13 12.66
CA PRO A 95 13.87 1.66 13.21
C PRO A 95 15.03 1.50 12.23
N CYS A 96 16.08 2.30 12.43
CA CYS A 96 17.33 2.16 11.70
C CYS A 96 17.86 0.73 11.82
N GLN A 97 18.18 0.10 10.69
CA GLN A 97 18.67 -1.28 10.63
C GLN A 97 20.01 -1.47 11.37
N VAL A 98 20.80 -0.40 11.54
CA VAL A 98 22.12 -0.47 12.17
C VAL A 98 22.06 -0.25 13.68
N CYS A 99 21.41 0.83 14.13
CA CYS A 99 21.44 1.23 15.55
C CYS A 99 20.09 1.22 16.26
N GLY A 100 18.99 0.89 15.58
CA GLY A 100 17.66 0.84 16.19
C GLY A 100 16.97 2.20 16.38
N TYR A 101 17.60 3.33 15.99
CA TYR A 101 16.98 4.65 16.11
C TYR A 101 15.67 4.75 15.32
N SER A 102 14.58 5.14 15.97
CA SER A 102 13.21 5.07 15.41
C SER A 102 12.51 6.40 15.22
N LEU A 103 13.06 7.52 15.71
CA LEU A 103 12.37 8.81 15.64
C LEU A 103 12.48 9.48 14.27
N TYR A 104 13.64 9.37 13.62
CA TYR A 104 13.89 9.97 12.31
C TYR A 104 14.77 9.05 11.47
N THR A 105 14.12 8.30 10.59
CA THR A 105 14.76 7.40 9.63
C THR A 105 14.51 7.86 8.19
N GLU A 106 15.46 7.56 7.33
CA GLU A 106 15.47 7.85 5.91
C GLU A 106 15.51 6.54 5.13
N LEU A 107 14.96 6.58 3.92
CA LEU A 107 14.95 5.46 2.99
C LEU A 107 16.14 5.60 2.04
N ALA A 108 17.20 4.84 2.30
CA ALA A 108 18.41 4.83 1.50
C ALA A 108 18.30 3.77 0.39
N HIS A 109 18.80 4.08 -0.81
CA HIS A 109 18.81 3.14 -1.92
C HIS A 109 20.10 2.30 -1.92
N ILE A 110 19.97 0.97 -1.99
CA ILE A 110 21.12 0.05 -2.08
C ILE A 110 21.85 0.27 -3.39
N LYS A 111 21.12 0.18 -4.51
CA LYS A 111 21.56 0.62 -5.83
C LYS A 111 21.16 2.09 -5.98
N PRO A 112 22.10 3.02 -6.15
CA PRO A 112 21.79 4.45 -6.13
C PRO A 112 21.01 4.89 -7.36
N ILE A 113 20.15 5.91 -7.21
CA ILE A 113 19.24 6.40 -8.27
C ILE A 113 19.98 6.72 -9.58
N HIS A 114 21.14 7.36 -9.50
CA HIS A 114 21.92 7.77 -10.67
C HIS A 114 22.52 6.60 -11.47
N SER A 115 22.50 5.38 -10.91
CA SER A 115 22.97 4.17 -11.60
C SER A 115 21.89 3.47 -12.43
N PHE A 116 20.65 3.98 -12.40
CA PHE A 116 19.57 3.49 -13.23
C PHE A 116 19.50 4.24 -14.56
N PRO A 117 19.16 3.55 -15.68
CA PRO A 117 18.87 4.22 -16.93
C PRO A 117 17.63 5.10 -16.80
N LYS A 118 17.48 6.10 -17.69
CA LYS A 118 16.35 7.03 -17.63
C LYS A 118 15.01 6.32 -17.85
N GLU A 119 15.02 5.23 -18.59
CA GLU A 119 13.88 4.40 -18.94
C GLU A 119 13.47 3.45 -17.80
N ALA A 120 14.32 3.30 -16.77
CA ALA A 120 13.99 2.48 -15.60
C ALA A 120 12.72 2.99 -14.95
N LEU A 121 11.84 2.07 -14.58
CA LEU A 121 10.60 2.41 -13.93
C LEU A 121 10.86 2.78 -12.48
N LEU A 122 10.13 3.75 -11.95
CA LEU A 122 10.23 4.11 -10.54
C LEU A 122 9.91 2.94 -9.61
N ILE A 123 9.05 2.00 -10.03
CA ILE A 123 8.77 0.78 -9.27
C ILE A 123 10.02 -0.07 -9.05
N GLU A 124 10.94 -0.11 -10.03
CA GLU A 124 12.20 -0.85 -9.94
C GLU A 124 13.18 -0.13 -9.01
N VAL A 125 13.25 1.19 -9.14
CA VAL A 125 14.14 2.02 -8.30
C VAL A 125 13.70 2.01 -6.83
N ASN A 126 12.39 2.12 -6.57
CA ASN A 126 11.81 2.21 -5.23
C ASN A 126 11.29 0.85 -4.71
N ASP A 127 11.71 -0.25 -5.32
CA ASP A 127 11.36 -1.58 -4.85
C ASP A 127 11.84 -1.79 -3.41
N PRO A 128 11.01 -2.34 -2.50
CA PRO A 128 11.41 -2.60 -1.11
C PRO A 128 12.75 -3.33 -0.95
N SER A 129 13.10 -4.22 -1.88
CA SER A 129 14.38 -4.94 -1.86
C SER A 129 15.59 -4.03 -2.13
N ASN A 130 15.39 -2.89 -2.79
CA ASN A 130 16.41 -1.87 -3.04
C ASN A 130 16.48 -0.80 -1.94
N ILE A 131 15.65 -0.89 -0.88
CA ILE A 131 15.54 0.15 0.15
C ILE A 131 16.03 -0.32 1.51
N LEU A 132 16.87 0.49 2.14
CA LEU A 132 17.28 0.40 3.54
C LEU A 132 16.61 1.49 4.38
N VAL A 133 16.46 1.23 5.67
CA VAL A 133 15.96 2.16 6.68
C VAL A 133 17.11 2.55 7.59
N LEU A 134 17.59 3.78 7.45
CA LEU A 134 18.79 4.26 8.14
C LEU A 134 18.49 5.57 8.86
N CYS A 135 19.14 5.84 9.99
CA CYS A 135 19.16 7.20 10.53
C CYS A 135 20.08 8.07 9.65
N LYS A 136 19.99 9.39 9.79
CA LYS A 136 20.80 10.35 9.01
C LYS A 136 22.31 10.04 9.01
N ASN A 137 22.86 9.62 10.15
CA ASN A 137 24.29 9.32 10.27
C ASN A 137 24.66 8.10 9.43
N HIS A 138 24.00 6.96 9.65
CA HIS A 138 24.27 5.73 8.89
C HIS A 138 23.91 5.87 7.40
N HIS A 139 22.90 6.69 7.07
CA HIS A 139 22.59 7.02 5.69
C HIS A 139 23.77 7.75 5.01
N TRP A 140 24.31 8.77 5.67
CA TRP A 140 25.49 9.49 5.18
C TRP A 140 26.71 8.57 5.05
N GLU A 141 26.97 7.73 6.05
CA GLU A 141 28.08 6.76 6.03
C GLU A 141 27.93 5.77 4.86
N GLN A 142 26.71 5.33 4.56
CA GLN A 142 26.44 4.42 3.45
C GLN A 142 26.65 5.11 2.09
N GLU A 143 26.14 6.33 1.90
CA GLU A 143 26.33 7.08 0.64
C GLU A 143 27.82 7.39 0.36
N HIS A 144 28.65 7.51 1.41
CA HIS A 144 30.07 7.82 1.30
C HIS A 144 30.99 6.59 1.41
N GLY A 145 30.43 5.38 1.51
CA GLY A 145 31.20 4.13 1.54
C GLY A 145 31.89 3.81 2.88
N PHE A 146 31.57 4.53 3.95
CA PHE A 146 32.05 4.22 5.31
C PHE A 146 31.26 3.07 5.96
N LEU A 147 30.01 2.86 5.54
CA LEU A 147 29.15 1.76 5.99
C LEU A 147 28.87 0.81 4.82
N PRO A 148 29.57 -0.34 4.73
CA PRO A 148 29.36 -1.29 3.64
C PRO A 148 28.09 -2.12 3.87
N LEU A 149 27.47 -2.55 2.77
CA LEU A 149 26.14 -3.19 2.78
C LEU A 149 26.09 -4.51 3.57
N ASP A 150 27.20 -5.24 3.67
CA ASP A 150 27.30 -6.48 4.44
C ASP A 150 27.18 -6.27 5.96
N LYS A 151 27.43 -5.03 6.42
CA LYS A 151 27.31 -4.65 7.83
C LYS A 151 25.91 -4.18 8.21
N ILE A 152 25.00 -4.07 7.24
CA ILE A 152 23.63 -3.62 7.47
C ILE A 152 22.74 -4.87 7.63
N PRO A 153 22.14 -5.10 8.81
CA PRO A 153 21.22 -6.22 9.02
C PRO A 153 20.07 -6.21 8.03
N LYS A 154 19.61 -7.38 7.59
CA LYS A 154 18.40 -7.48 6.77
C LYS A 154 17.17 -7.08 7.60
N ARG A 155 16.22 -6.43 6.92
CA ARG A 155 14.93 -6.03 7.48
C ARG A 155 13.98 -7.22 7.59
#